data_AF-A0A353G894-F1
#
_entry.id   AF-A0A353G894-F1
#
_cell.length_a   1.000
_cell.length_b   1.000
_cell.length_c   1.000
_cell.angle_alpha   90.00
_cell.angle_beta   90.00
_cell.angle_gamma   90.00
#
_symmetry.space_group_name_H-M   'P 1'
#
loop_
_entity.id
_entity.type
_entity.pdbx_description
1 polymer ?
#
loop_
_entity_poly.entity_id
_entity_poly.type
_entity_poly.pdbx_seq_one_letter_code
_entity_poly.pdbx_strand_id
1 'polypeptide(L)'
;MKIIRTEEDYDLALARLDEIFDAKPDTPDGDELEVLSLLLEKYEKEHHAIELPSPIEAIKFRMEQAGLRQADLIPYIGSSAKVSEVLSGKRSLTISMMKALHRDFGIPAEVFLGVNADVKVASFGDPGRLPWAEMVKRGWLRDFTGTVAEAKADAHNLVAKLFHPSAQKCLEPALYRRSIRSKSPMDDAAVTAWTARVITLACDKATPTKFQRKAMDKSFTEPLVKLSFLDNGPFLAQEYLLKHGIHLVFEKHLPKTKIDGAATMLPDGTPVIGLSLRFDRLDNFWFNLFHELGHIALHFDDDDVLFVDDFSSESKDIELEADEWGKEALIPTSVWKSAGPLTNEASVKRFAQSLGITPAIVAGRLRFERQNYRILTDLVGSGEVRKHFENM
;
A
#
# COMPACT_ATOMS: atom_id res chain seq x y z
N MET A 1 -28.85 -15.24 36.05
CA MET A 1 -28.23 -14.81 34.78
C MET A 1 -27.13 -13.80 35.04
N LYS A 2 -26.01 -13.93 34.32
CA LYS A 2 -24.83 -13.07 34.39
C LYS A 2 -24.87 -12.10 33.20
N ILE A 3 -24.49 -10.84 33.39
CA ILE A 3 -24.41 -9.85 32.31
C ILE A 3 -23.16 -10.13 31.48
N ILE A 4 -23.28 -10.15 30.15
CA ILE A 4 -22.17 -10.36 29.22
C ILE A 4 -21.28 -9.10 29.23
N ARG A 5 -20.03 -9.24 29.66
CA ARG A 5 -19.06 -8.13 29.75
C ARG A 5 -17.70 -8.46 29.12
N THR A 6 -17.41 -9.73 28.93
CA THR A 6 -16.16 -10.24 28.37
C THR A 6 -16.47 -11.22 27.23
N GLU A 7 -15.50 -11.45 26.37
CA GLU A 7 -15.62 -12.37 25.23
C GLU A 7 -15.88 -13.83 25.69
N GLU A 8 -15.27 -14.25 26.81
CA GLU A 8 -15.58 -15.54 27.44
C GLU A 8 -17.05 -15.64 27.92
N ASP A 9 -17.63 -14.54 28.41
CA ASP A 9 -19.05 -14.53 28.80
C ASP A 9 -19.97 -14.60 27.58
N TYR A 10 -19.52 -14.07 26.44
CA TYR A 10 -20.23 -14.08 25.17
C TYR A 10 -20.24 -15.47 24.53
N ASP A 11 -19.09 -16.14 24.46
CA ASP A 11 -18.98 -17.51 23.94
C ASP A 11 -19.81 -18.51 24.77
N LEU A 12 -19.80 -18.36 26.09
CA LEU A 12 -20.65 -19.17 26.98
C LEU A 12 -22.14 -18.89 26.77
N ALA A 13 -22.51 -17.63 26.49
CA ALA A 13 -23.89 -17.25 26.21
C ALA A 13 -24.37 -17.77 24.84
N LEU A 14 -23.52 -17.75 23.81
CA LEU A 14 -23.81 -18.34 22.50
C LEU A 14 -23.99 -19.86 22.60
N ALA A 15 -23.07 -20.56 23.28
CA ALA A 15 -23.18 -22.00 23.46
C ALA A 15 -24.47 -22.38 24.21
N ARG A 16 -24.88 -21.58 25.19
CA ARG A 16 -26.14 -21.78 25.91
C ARG A 16 -27.36 -21.49 25.04
N LEU A 17 -27.32 -20.45 24.20
CA LEU A 17 -28.37 -20.11 23.27
C LEU A 17 -28.60 -21.24 22.25
N ASP A 18 -27.54 -21.85 21.72
CA ASP A 18 -27.62 -23.00 20.82
C ASP A 18 -28.31 -24.21 21.46
N GLU A 19 -28.10 -24.46 22.76
CA GLU A 19 -28.75 -25.55 23.48
C GLU A 19 -30.27 -25.37 23.62
N ILE A 20 -30.73 -24.12 23.72
CA ILE A 20 -32.12 -23.77 24.02
C ILE A 20 -32.86 -23.13 22.82
N PHE A 21 -32.24 -23.11 21.64
CA PHE A 21 -32.74 -22.43 20.44
C PHE A 21 -34.14 -22.89 20.01
N ASP A 22 -34.46 -24.17 20.19
CA ASP A 22 -35.76 -24.77 19.84
C ASP A 22 -36.80 -24.73 20.98
N ALA A 23 -36.52 -24.01 22.08
CA ALA A 23 -37.44 -23.91 23.21
C ALA A 23 -38.77 -23.24 22.81
N LYS A 24 -39.87 -23.74 23.36
CA LYS A 24 -41.20 -23.19 23.08
C LYS A 24 -41.42 -21.87 23.83
N PRO A 25 -42.14 -20.89 23.24
CA PRO A 25 -42.58 -19.70 23.95
C PRO A 25 -43.36 -20.05 25.24
N ASP A 26 -43.29 -19.19 26.25
CA ASP A 26 -43.92 -19.37 27.57
C ASP A 26 -43.42 -20.60 28.35
N THR A 27 -42.18 -21.03 28.11
CA THR A 27 -41.48 -22.04 28.91
C THR A 27 -40.24 -21.44 29.58
N PRO A 28 -39.73 -22.02 30.67
CA PRO A 28 -38.53 -21.49 31.34
C PRO A 28 -37.33 -21.32 30.39
N ASP A 29 -37.13 -22.27 29.46
CA ASP A 29 -36.07 -22.20 28.46
C ASP A 29 -36.40 -21.19 27.35
N GLY A 30 -37.68 -20.98 27.02
CA GLY A 30 -38.12 -19.95 26.07
C GLY A 30 -37.95 -18.53 26.61
N ASP A 31 -38.25 -18.31 27.89
CA ASP A 31 -38.00 -17.04 28.58
C ASP A 31 -36.49 -16.77 28.71
N GLU A 32 -35.70 -17.81 28.98
CA GLU A 32 -34.23 -17.73 29.00
C GLU A 32 -33.67 -17.38 27.62
N LEU A 33 -34.18 -18.02 26.55
CA LEU A 33 -33.81 -17.76 25.17
C LEU A 33 -34.08 -16.30 24.78
N GLU A 34 -35.25 -15.75 25.13
CA GLU A 34 -35.61 -14.37 24.81
C GLU A 34 -34.67 -13.37 25.49
N VAL A 35 -34.35 -13.58 26.77
CA VAL A 35 -33.47 -12.68 27.53
C VAL A 35 -32.01 -12.84 27.07
N LEU A 36 -31.53 -14.06 26.80
CA LEU A 36 -30.19 -14.30 26.26
C LEU A 36 -30.02 -13.65 24.89
N SER A 37 -31.02 -13.79 24.01
CA SER A 37 -31.02 -13.16 22.68
C SER A 37 -30.88 -11.65 22.79
N LEU A 38 -31.59 -11.02 23.74
CA LEU A 38 -31.56 -9.56 23.94
C LEU A 38 -30.24 -9.07 24.56
N LEU A 39 -29.61 -9.88 25.42
CA LEU A 39 -28.29 -9.59 25.99
C LEU A 39 -27.16 -9.78 24.96
N LEU A 40 -27.25 -10.82 24.13
CA LEU A 40 -26.34 -11.07 23.01
C LEU A 40 -26.49 -9.97 21.96
N GLU A 41 -27.71 -9.64 21.53
CA GLU A 41 -27.98 -8.54 20.59
C GLU A 41 -27.44 -7.21 21.12
N LYS A 42 -27.61 -6.93 22.42
CA LYS A 42 -27.04 -5.72 23.03
C LYS A 42 -25.51 -5.74 23.01
N TYR A 43 -24.90 -6.87 23.37
CA TYR A 43 -23.44 -7.02 23.37
C TYR A 43 -22.86 -6.93 21.95
N GLU A 44 -23.46 -7.63 20.98
CA GLU A 44 -23.15 -7.57 19.56
C GLU A 44 -23.39 -6.18 18.99
N LYS A 45 -24.49 -5.48 19.30
CA LYS A 45 -24.69 -4.11 18.83
C LYS A 45 -23.63 -3.13 19.36
N GLU A 46 -23.11 -3.38 20.56
CA GLU A 46 -22.03 -2.59 21.17
C GLU A 46 -20.62 -3.01 20.67
N HIS A 47 -20.42 -4.26 20.22
CA HIS A 47 -19.08 -4.83 19.93
C HIS A 47 -18.89 -5.42 18.51
N HIS A 48 -19.96 -5.73 17.79
CA HIS A 48 -20.05 -6.40 16.47
C HIS A 48 -21.25 -5.89 15.65
N ALA A 49 -21.09 -4.81 14.89
CA ALA A 49 -22.15 -4.29 14.02
C ALA A 49 -22.52 -5.29 12.89
N ILE A 50 -23.82 -5.46 12.60
CA ILE A 50 -24.35 -6.33 11.54
C ILE A 50 -23.66 -6.05 10.19
N GLU A 51 -22.91 -7.04 9.68
CA GLU A 51 -22.16 -6.96 8.43
C GLU A 51 -23.05 -7.32 7.22
N LEU A 52 -22.83 -6.63 6.10
CA LEU A 52 -23.39 -7.02 4.80
C LEU A 52 -22.75 -8.34 4.34
N PRO A 53 -23.46 -9.21 3.60
CA PRO A 53 -22.87 -10.43 3.06
C PRO A 53 -21.68 -10.05 2.18
N SER A 54 -20.62 -10.86 2.24
CA SER A 54 -19.43 -10.59 1.45
C SER A 54 -19.78 -10.54 -0.05
N PRO A 55 -19.05 -9.78 -0.88
CA PRO A 55 -19.30 -9.70 -2.31
C PRO A 55 -19.41 -11.08 -3.00
N ILE A 56 -18.67 -12.08 -2.52
CA ILE A 56 -18.70 -13.45 -3.05
C ILE A 56 -19.98 -14.17 -2.65
N GLU A 57 -20.44 -14.01 -1.41
CA GLU A 57 -21.72 -14.57 -0.95
C GLU A 57 -22.89 -13.93 -1.68
N ALA A 58 -22.85 -12.62 -1.92
CA ALA A 58 -23.86 -11.93 -2.71
C ALA A 58 -23.93 -12.44 -4.16
N ILE A 59 -22.79 -12.74 -4.78
CA ILE A 59 -22.74 -13.35 -6.11
C ILE A 59 -23.32 -14.76 -6.08
N LYS A 60 -22.89 -15.61 -5.15
CA LYS A 60 -23.39 -16.99 -5.01
C LYS A 60 -24.90 -17.01 -4.76
N PHE A 61 -25.38 -16.13 -3.91
CA PHE A 61 -26.80 -15.95 -3.61
C PHE A 61 -27.60 -15.53 -4.84
N ARG A 62 -27.10 -14.59 -5.65
CA ARG A 62 -27.75 -14.23 -6.92
C ARG A 62 -27.71 -15.34 -7.97
N MET A 63 -26.63 -16.10 -8.03
CA MET A 63 -26.55 -17.28 -8.91
C MET A 63 -27.61 -18.32 -8.54
N GLU A 64 -27.80 -18.56 -7.24
CA GLU A 64 -28.82 -19.49 -6.74
C GLU A 64 -30.24 -19.03 -7.07
N GLN A 65 -30.56 -17.75 -6.81
CA GLN A 65 -31.87 -17.17 -7.12
C GLN A 65 -32.20 -17.19 -8.62
N ALA A 66 -31.20 -16.98 -9.47
CA ALA A 66 -31.37 -16.93 -10.92
C ALA A 66 -31.14 -18.30 -11.62
N GLY A 67 -30.81 -19.36 -10.87
CA GLY A 67 -30.53 -20.70 -11.42
C GLY A 67 -29.29 -20.75 -12.32
N LEU A 68 -28.32 -19.87 -12.09
CA LEU A 68 -27.13 -19.69 -12.95
C LEU A 68 -25.98 -20.58 -12.50
N ARG A 69 -25.20 -21.05 -13.47
CA ARG A 69 -24.00 -21.85 -13.24
C ARG A 69 -22.76 -20.97 -13.35
N GLN A 70 -21.62 -21.46 -12.83
CA GLN A 70 -20.36 -20.70 -12.89
C GLN A 70 -19.96 -20.32 -14.32
N ALA A 71 -20.26 -21.17 -15.31
CA ALA A 71 -20.00 -20.87 -16.72
C ALA A 71 -20.73 -19.60 -17.21
N ASP A 72 -21.86 -19.25 -16.61
CA ASP A 72 -22.67 -18.10 -17.01
C ASP A 72 -22.08 -16.77 -16.50
N LEU A 73 -21.08 -16.82 -15.61
CA LEU A 73 -20.33 -15.65 -15.16
C LEU A 73 -19.14 -15.27 -16.07
N ILE A 74 -18.80 -16.13 -17.04
CA ILE A 74 -17.67 -15.92 -17.95
C ILE A 74 -17.73 -14.56 -18.69
N PRO A 75 -18.89 -14.11 -19.21
CA PRO A 75 -18.98 -12.82 -19.89
C PRO A 75 -18.65 -11.60 -19.01
N TYR A 76 -18.81 -11.72 -17.69
CA TYR A 76 -18.68 -10.60 -16.73
C TYR A 76 -17.36 -10.63 -15.97
N ILE A 77 -16.85 -11.83 -15.70
CA ILE A 77 -15.64 -12.04 -14.89
C ILE A 77 -14.44 -12.44 -15.77
N GLY A 78 -14.66 -13.04 -16.94
CA GLY A 78 -13.62 -13.51 -17.85
C GLY A 78 -13.54 -15.04 -17.90
N SER A 79 -12.36 -15.62 -18.08
CA SER A 79 -12.22 -17.07 -18.30
C SER A 79 -12.83 -17.94 -17.19
N SER A 80 -13.20 -19.18 -17.53
CA SER A 80 -13.73 -20.16 -16.56
C SER A 80 -12.82 -20.35 -15.32
N ALA A 81 -11.50 -20.35 -15.54
CA ALA A 81 -10.51 -20.37 -14.45
C ALA A 81 -10.64 -19.14 -13.54
N LYS A 82 -10.79 -17.96 -14.13
CA LYS A 82 -10.94 -16.69 -13.39
C LYS A 82 -12.24 -16.65 -12.58
N VAL A 83 -13.35 -17.15 -13.14
CA VAL A 83 -14.62 -17.30 -12.40
C VAL A 83 -14.43 -18.21 -11.17
N SER A 84 -13.79 -19.36 -11.35
CA SER A 84 -13.57 -20.32 -10.26
C SER A 84 -12.68 -19.73 -9.15
N GLU A 85 -11.61 -19.02 -9.54
CA GLU A 85 -10.73 -18.31 -8.61
C GLU A 85 -11.45 -17.22 -7.83
N VAL A 86 -12.36 -16.49 -8.48
CA VAL A 86 -13.17 -15.45 -7.81
C VAL A 86 -14.17 -16.04 -6.84
N LEU A 87 -14.93 -17.07 -7.25
CA LEU A 87 -15.94 -17.70 -6.39
C LEU A 87 -15.34 -18.49 -5.22
N SER A 88 -14.08 -18.91 -5.33
CA SER A 88 -13.32 -19.55 -4.26
C SER A 88 -12.53 -18.55 -3.40
N GLY A 89 -12.58 -17.25 -3.70
CA GLY A 89 -11.86 -16.21 -2.96
C GLY A 89 -10.35 -16.18 -3.20
N LYS A 90 -9.83 -16.99 -4.12
CA LYS A 90 -8.41 -16.98 -4.52
C LYS A 90 -8.06 -15.73 -5.33
N ARG A 91 -9.04 -15.11 -5.98
CA ARG A 91 -8.89 -13.88 -6.76
C ARG A 91 -9.96 -12.87 -6.38
N SER A 92 -9.56 -11.62 -6.17
CA SER A 92 -10.50 -10.53 -5.86
C SER A 92 -11.26 -10.08 -7.12
N LEU A 93 -12.47 -9.55 -6.91
CA LEU A 93 -13.24 -8.88 -7.95
C LEU A 93 -12.58 -7.55 -8.32
N THR A 94 -12.50 -7.24 -9.61
CA THR A 94 -12.08 -5.91 -10.09
C THR A 94 -13.27 -4.94 -10.14
N ILE A 95 -13.02 -3.64 -10.22
CA ILE A 95 -14.06 -2.62 -10.38
C ILE A 95 -14.86 -2.85 -11.67
N SER A 96 -14.21 -3.28 -12.75
CA SER A 96 -14.87 -3.66 -14.01
C SER A 96 -15.81 -4.85 -13.84
N MET A 97 -15.41 -5.88 -13.09
CA MET A 97 -16.27 -7.01 -12.73
C MET A 97 -17.44 -6.56 -11.86
N MET A 98 -17.19 -5.74 -10.83
CA MET A 98 -18.25 -5.21 -9.95
C MET A 98 -19.25 -4.36 -10.73
N LYS A 99 -18.80 -3.51 -11.66
CA LYS A 99 -19.67 -2.72 -12.54
C LYS A 99 -20.49 -3.61 -13.48
N ALA A 100 -19.89 -4.64 -14.06
CA ALA A 100 -20.58 -5.62 -14.90
C ALA A 100 -21.63 -6.40 -14.09
N LEU A 101 -21.26 -6.88 -12.90
CA LEU A 101 -22.16 -7.61 -12.00
C LEU A 101 -23.26 -6.71 -11.41
N HIS A 102 -22.98 -5.43 -11.19
CA HIS A 102 -24.00 -4.47 -10.77
C HIS A 102 -25.00 -4.21 -11.90
N ARG A 103 -24.51 -3.87 -13.10
CA ARG A 103 -25.34 -3.52 -14.25
C ARG A 103 -26.16 -4.72 -14.75
N ASP A 104 -25.54 -5.87 -14.90
CA ASP A 104 -26.12 -7.01 -15.62
C ASP A 104 -26.66 -8.10 -14.67
N PHE A 105 -26.16 -8.17 -13.44
CA PHE A 105 -26.60 -9.13 -12.40
C PHE A 105 -27.47 -8.49 -11.31
N GLY A 106 -27.64 -7.15 -11.35
CA GLY A 106 -28.49 -6.41 -10.43
C GLY A 106 -28.05 -6.50 -8.96
N ILE A 107 -26.78 -6.82 -8.71
CA ILE A 107 -26.20 -6.79 -7.36
C ILE A 107 -26.01 -5.31 -6.98
N PRO A 108 -26.61 -4.82 -5.89
CA PRO A 108 -26.47 -3.42 -5.50
C PRO A 108 -25.00 -3.06 -5.35
N ALA A 109 -24.60 -1.89 -5.87
CA ALA A 109 -23.21 -1.46 -5.86
C ALA A 109 -22.68 -1.37 -4.42
N GLU A 110 -23.57 -1.05 -3.48
CA GLU A 110 -23.38 -0.99 -2.05
C GLU A 110 -22.90 -2.31 -1.44
N VAL A 111 -23.20 -3.45 -2.07
CA VAL A 111 -22.71 -4.77 -1.63
C VAL A 111 -21.26 -5.00 -2.06
N PHE A 112 -20.85 -4.44 -3.20
CA PHE A 112 -19.46 -4.43 -3.65
C PHE A 112 -18.62 -3.34 -2.98
N LEU A 113 -19.27 -2.24 -2.62
CA LEU A 113 -18.68 -1.02 -2.07
C LEU A 113 -18.79 -0.95 -0.53
N GLY A 114 -19.53 -1.87 0.11
CA GLY A 114 -19.73 -1.92 1.56
C GLY A 114 -20.50 -0.73 2.16
N VAL A 115 -21.45 -0.14 1.43
CA VAL A 115 -22.06 1.15 1.81
C VAL A 115 -23.39 0.94 2.53
N ASN A 116 -23.38 0.99 3.86
CA ASN A 116 -24.54 1.41 4.64
C ASN A 116 -24.36 2.87 5.05
N ALA A 117 -25.45 3.63 4.92
CA ALA A 117 -25.55 5.07 5.12
C ALA A 117 -25.33 5.49 6.59
N ASP A 118 -24.07 5.63 6.93
CA ASP A 118 -23.51 6.84 7.53
C ASP A 118 -22.36 7.25 6.58
N VAL A 119 -21.75 8.43 6.73
CA VAL A 119 -20.43 8.66 6.14
C VAL A 119 -19.44 7.72 6.86
N LYS A 120 -19.47 6.43 6.52
CA LYS A 120 -18.43 5.48 6.86
C LYS A 120 -17.28 5.82 5.95
N VAL A 121 -16.38 6.64 6.51
CA VAL A 121 -14.98 6.63 6.14
C VAL A 121 -14.61 5.15 5.93
N ALA A 122 -14.36 4.72 4.70
CA ALA A 122 -13.63 3.48 4.46
C ALA A 122 -12.20 3.78 4.94
N SER A 123 -12.04 3.66 6.27
CA SER A 123 -11.00 4.34 7.02
C SER A 123 -9.69 3.58 6.91
N PHE A 124 -8.62 4.35 6.77
CA PHE A 124 -7.25 4.19 7.30
C PHE A 124 -6.95 3.05 8.33
N GLY A 125 -7.52 1.85 8.17
CA GLY A 125 -7.75 0.95 9.29
C GLY A 125 -8.50 1.65 10.44
N ASP A 126 -8.17 1.29 11.67
CA ASP A 126 -8.55 2.01 12.88
C ASP A 126 -7.71 3.30 13.02
N PRO A 127 -8.31 4.51 12.87
CA PRO A 127 -7.60 5.77 13.00
C PRO A 127 -6.91 5.95 14.37
N GLY A 128 -7.41 5.31 15.43
CA GLY A 128 -6.82 5.34 16.76
C GLY A 128 -5.45 4.67 16.85
N ARG A 129 -5.15 3.73 15.92
CA ARG A 129 -3.88 3.00 15.86
C ARG A 129 -2.77 3.75 15.12
N LEU A 130 -3.08 4.84 14.44
CA LEU A 130 -2.07 5.64 13.76
C LEU A 130 -0.99 6.14 14.75
N PRO A 131 0.25 6.40 14.30
CA PRO A 131 1.36 6.80 15.16
C PRO A 131 1.26 8.28 15.60
N TRP A 132 0.16 8.66 16.26
CA TRP A 132 -0.17 10.02 16.68
C TRP A 132 0.95 10.74 17.42
N ALA A 133 1.66 10.04 18.31
CA ALA A 133 2.79 10.62 19.05
C ALA A 133 3.89 11.12 18.10
N GLU A 134 4.21 10.34 17.06
CA GLU A 134 5.24 10.71 16.09
C GLU A 134 4.71 11.77 15.11
N MET A 135 3.44 11.66 14.68
CA MET A 135 2.80 12.64 13.79
C MET A 135 2.72 14.04 14.43
N VAL A 136 2.36 14.12 15.71
CA VAL A 136 2.35 15.38 16.49
C VAL A 136 3.77 15.91 16.67
N LYS A 137 4.72 15.04 17.09
CA LYS A 137 6.13 15.43 17.28
C LYS A 137 6.77 16.00 16.01
N ARG A 138 6.38 15.49 14.83
CA ARG A 138 6.85 15.96 13.52
C ARG A 138 6.07 17.15 12.97
N GLY A 139 5.07 17.65 13.69
CA GLY A 139 4.26 18.78 13.26
C GLY A 139 3.41 18.50 12.02
N TRP A 140 2.98 17.24 11.80
CA TRP A 140 2.12 16.92 10.67
C TRP A 140 0.76 17.62 10.77
N LEU A 141 0.26 17.80 11.99
CA LEU A 141 -0.99 18.47 12.28
C LEU A 141 -0.75 19.98 12.46
N ARG A 142 -0.73 20.73 11.35
CA ARG A 142 -0.37 22.17 11.35
C ARG A 142 -1.25 23.04 12.25
N ASP A 143 -2.53 22.71 12.37
CA ASP A 143 -3.52 23.51 13.11
C ASP A 143 -3.94 22.90 14.46
N PHE A 144 -3.25 21.84 14.91
CA PHE A 144 -3.59 21.15 16.16
C PHE A 144 -2.63 21.54 17.28
N THR A 145 -3.18 22.09 18.37
CA THR A 145 -2.41 22.54 19.54
C THR A 145 -2.63 21.65 20.78
N GLY A 146 -3.35 20.54 20.63
CA GLY A 146 -3.68 19.64 21.74
C GLY A 146 -2.59 18.60 22.05
N THR A 147 -2.88 17.75 23.01
CA THR A 147 -2.08 16.60 23.42
C THR A 147 -2.27 15.41 22.49
N VAL A 148 -1.37 14.42 22.56
CA VAL A 148 -1.51 13.16 21.81
C VAL A 148 -2.79 12.39 22.21
N ALA A 149 -3.22 12.49 23.46
CA ALA A 149 -4.44 11.84 23.94
C ALA A 149 -5.69 12.48 23.30
N GLU A 150 -5.73 13.80 23.23
CA GLU A 150 -6.79 14.54 22.54
C GLU A 150 -6.79 14.25 21.03
N ALA A 151 -5.61 14.16 20.41
CA ALA A 151 -5.50 13.78 19.00
C ALA A 151 -6.06 12.38 18.73
N LYS A 152 -5.80 11.42 19.63
CA LYS A 152 -6.37 10.07 19.53
C LYS A 152 -7.88 10.04 19.74
N ALA A 153 -8.39 10.84 20.68
CA ALA A 153 -9.82 10.93 20.93
C ALA A 153 -10.58 11.51 19.73
N ASP A 154 -9.96 12.46 19.01
CA ASP A 154 -10.51 13.09 17.80
C ASP A 154 -9.96 12.49 16.48
N ALA A 155 -9.45 11.26 16.53
CA ALA A 155 -8.69 10.65 15.44
C ALA A 155 -9.41 10.67 14.08
N HIS A 156 -10.72 10.37 14.08
CA HIS A 156 -11.52 10.33 12.85
C HIS A 156 -11.59 11.70 12.15
N ASN A 157 -11.86 12.78 12.90
CA ASN A 157 -11.94 14.12 12.35
C ASN A 157 -10.58 14.65 11.93
N LEU A 158 -9.53 14.37 12.71
CA LEU A 158 -8.18 14.79 12.39
C LEU A 158 -7.63 14.10 11.15
N VAL A 159 -7.88 12.80 10.96
CA VAL A 159 -7.50 12.08 9.74
C VAL A 159 -8.14 12.70 8.49
N ALA A 160 -9.44 13.02 8.54
CA ALA A 160 -10.16 13.62 7.43
C ALA A 160 -9.63 15.02 7.04
N LYS A 161 -9.07 15.78 8.00
CA LYS A 161 -8.44 17.08 7.75
C LYS A 161 -6.97 16.95 7.36
N LEU A 162 -6.28 15.94 7.88
CA LEU A 162 -4.83 15.80 7.76
C LEU A 162 -4.41 15.27 6.40
N PHE A 163 -5.15 14.32 5.84
CA PHE A 163 -4.78 13.65 4.60
C PHE A 163 -5.68 14.08 3.44
N HIS A 164 -5.08 14.25 2.26
CA HIS A 164 -5.84 14.57 1.06
C HIS A 164 -6.81 13.42 0.70
N PRO A 165 -8.03 13.68 0.21
CA PRO A 165 -8.98 12.62 -0.14
C PRO A 165 -8.45 11.57 -1.13
N SER A 166 -7.53 11.95 -2.02
CA SER A 166 -6.84 11.01 -2.91
C SER A 166 -6.02 9.96 -2.17
N ALA A 167 -5.46 10.28 -1.00
CA ALA A 167 -4.71 9.33 -0.19
C ALA A 167 -5.56 8.13 0.20
N GLN A 168 -6.80 8.37 0.62
CA GLN A 168 -7.75 7.30 0.96
C GLN A 168 -8.00 6.39 -0.26
N LYS A 169 -8.33 6.98 -1.41
CA LYS A 169 -8.60 6.22 -2.65
C LYS A 169 -7.42 5.34 -3.09
N CYS A 170 -6.20 5.85 -2.96
CA CYS A 170 -4.99 5.09 -3.33
C CYS A 170 -4.69 3.96 -2.33
N LEU A 171 -5.06 4.14 -1.05
CA LEU A 171 -4.77 3.20 0.03
C LEU A 171 -5.80 2.08 0.15
N GLU A 172 -7.06 2.34 -0.17
CA GLU A 172 -8.17 1.38 -0.07
C GLU A 172 -7.85 0.00 -0.68
N PRO A 173 -7.29 -0.13 -1.91
CA PRO A 173 -6.94 -1.43 -2.50
C PRO A 173 -5.82 -2.18 -1.75
N ALA A 174 -4.86 -1.47 -1.17
CA ALA A 174 -3.76 -2.08 -0.41
C ALA A 174 -4.20 -2.50 1.00
N LEU A 175 -5.00 -1.66 1.66
CA LEU A 175 -5.57 -1.95 2.98
C LEU A 175 -6.51 -3.15 2.95
N TYR A 176 -7.37 -3.22 1.93
CA TYR A 176 -8.26 -4.36 1.72
C TYR A 176 -7.50 -5.68 1.48
N ARG A 177 -6.39 -5.64 0.71
CA ARG A 177 -5.55 -6.83 0.49
C ARG A 177 -4.82 -7.29 1.77
N ARG A 178 -4.41 -6.35 2.63
CA ARG A 178 -3.73 -6.67 3.90
C ARG A 178 -4.68 -7.20 4.97
N SER A 179 -5.91 -6.70 5.07
CA SER A 179 -6.89 -7.21 6.04
C SER A 179 -7.24 -8.68 5.78
N ILE A 180 -7.20 -9.13 4.52
CA ILE A 180 -7.46 -10.51 4.11
C ILE A 180 -6.26 -11.45 4.40
N ARG A 181 -5.02 -10.94 4.41
CA ARG A 181 -3.78 -11.75 4.43
C ARG A 181 -3.01 -11.69 5.75
N SER A 182 -3.68 -11.39 6.86
CA SER A 182 -3.12 -11.22 8.22
C SER A 182 -2.00 -12.21 8.58
N LYS A 183 -0.75 -11.74 8.44
CA LYS A 183 0.48 -12.25 9.08
C LYS A 183 1.74 -11.39 8.77
N SER A 184 1.59 -10.09 8.54
CA SER A 184 2.77 -9.23 8.32
C SER A 184 3.41 -8.77 9.65
N PRO A 185 4.75 -8.77 9.80
CA PRO A 185 5.44 -8.32 11.02
C PRO A 185 5.59 -6.80 11.12
N MET A 186 5.02 -6.01 10.19
CA MET A 186 5.08 -4.55 10.15
C MET A 186 3.86 -3.89 10.80
N ASP A 187 4.05 -2.68 11.35
CA ASP A 187 2.93 -1.90 11.88
C ASP A 187 2.14 -1.26 10.75
N ASP A 188 1.09 -1.93 10.29
CA ASP A 188 0.26 -1.50 9.17
C ASP A 188 -0.32 -0.09 9.35
N ALA A 189 -0.62 0.34 10.59
CA ALA A 189 -1.14 1.68 10.83
C ALA A 189 -0.07 2.76 10.58
N ALA A 190 1.18 2.48 10.95
CA ALA A 190 2.30 3.37 10.67
C ALA A 190 2.65 3.40 9.17
N VAL A 191 2.59 2.25 8.49
CA VAL A 191 2.77 2.18 7.02
C VAL A 191 1.72 3.02 6.32
N THR A 192 0.45 2.87 6.70
CA THR A 192 -0.69 3.61 6.16
C THR A 192 -0.52 5.12 6.37
N ALA A 193 -0.18 5.54 7.60
CA ALA A 193 0.05 6.96 7.91
C ALA A 193 1.17 7.56 7.04
N TRP A 194 2.28 6.83 6.87
CA TRP A 194 3.41 7.30 6.08
C TRP A 194 3.05 7.43 4.59
N THR A 195 2.41 6.42 4.00
CA THR A 195 2.00 6.45 2.59
C THR A 195 0.96 7.54 2.33
N ALA A 196 0.00 7.72 3.24
CA ALA A 196 -0.98 8.80 3.10
C ALA A 196 -0.37 10.19 3.16
N ARG A 197 0.65 10.36 4.03
CA ARG A 197 1.40 11.61 4.10
C ARG A 197 2.12 11.89 2.79
N VAL A 198 2.80 10.89 2.21
CA VAL A 198 3.45 10.98 0.90
C VAL A 198 2.46 11.43 -0.17
N ILE A 199 1.30 10.79 -0.26
CA ILE A 199 0.27 11.14 -1.26
C ILE A 199 -0.25 12.56 -1.02
N THR A 200 -0.49 12.94 0.23
CA THR A 200 -0.96 14.29 0.59
C THR A 200 0.04 15.36 0.15
N LEU A 201 1.34 15.15 0.43
CA LEU A 201 2.40 16.06 0.00
C LEU A 201 2.55 16.12 -1.52
N ALA A 202 2.26 15.03 -2.23
CA ALA A 202 2.23 15.03 -3.69
C ALA A 202 1.08 15.90 -4.22
N CYS A 203 -0.13 15.75 -3.67
CA CYS A 203 -1.31 16.52 -4.08
C CYS A 203 -1.18 18.04 -3.84
N ASP A 204 -0.33 18.47 -2.91
CA ASP A 204 -0.04 19.89 -2.68
C ASP A 204 0.75 20.56 -3.84
N LYS A 205 1.30 19.76 -4.76
CA LYS A 205 2.08 20.25 -5.90
C LYS A 205 1.43 19.80 -7.20
N ALA A 206 1.26 20.71 -8.15
CA ALA A 206 0.85 20.33 -9.51
C ALA A 206 2.06 19.87 -10.32
N THR A 207 1.86 18.89 -11.21
CA THR A 207 2.86 18.57 -12.24
C THR A 207 2.71 19.51 -13.44
N PRO A 208 3.81 19.96 -14.07
CA PRO A 208 3.76 20.81 -15.27
C PRO A 208 3.30 20.06 -16.52
N THR A 209 3.32 18.72 -16.51
CA THR A 209 3.05 17.86 -17.67
C THR A 209 2.29 16.62 -17.26
N LYS A 210 1.45 16.10 -18.14
CA LYS A 210 0.82 14.79 -17.94
C LYS A 210 1.83 13.66 -18.08
N PHE A 211 1.74 12.68 -17.20
CA PHE A 211 2.56 11.48 -17.25
C PHE A 211 2.32 10.68 -18.53
N GLN A 212 3.39 10.11 -19.09
CA GLN A 212 3.34 9.26 -20.27
C GLN A 212 4.15 7.98 -20.00
N ARG A 213 3.47 6.89 -19.61
CA ARG A 213 4.13 5.62 -19.30
C ARG A 213 4.99 5.08 -20.44
N LYS A 214 4.51 5.20 -21.69
CA LYS A 214 5.26 4.76 -22.89
C LYS A 214 6.57 5.52 -23.10
N ALA A 215 6.74 6.69 -22.49
CA ALA A 215 7.97 7.46 -22.54
C ALA A 215 9.03 6.96 -21.55
N MET A 216 8.72 6.02 -20.65
CA MET A 216 9.68 5.42 -19.70
C MET A 216 10.61 4.39 -20.36
N ASP A 217 11.21 4.78 -21.48
CA ASP A 217 12.20 3.98 -22.20
C ASP A 217 13.63 4.43 -21.85
N LYS A 218 14.61 3.95 -22.63
CA LYS A 218 16.02 4.29 -22.46
C LYS A 218 16.29 5.79 -22.57
N SER A 219 15.54 6.52 -23.40
CA SER A 219 15.70 7.97 -23.57
C SER A 219 15.25 8.75 -22.33
N PHE A 220 14.35 8.17 -21.53
CA PHE A 220 13.96 8.70 -20.23
C PHE A 220 14.92 8.30 -19.11
N THR A 221 15.35 7.03 -19.07
CA THR A 221 16.16 6.52 -17.95
C THR A 221 17.62 6.98 -18.04
N GLU A 222 18.23 7.01 -19.23
CA GLU A 222 19.64 7.37 -19.36
C GLU A 222 19.96 8.76 -18.80
N PRO A 223 19.26 9.85 -19.19
CA PRO A 223 19.54 11.17 -18.63
C PRO A 223 19.34 11.22 -17.11
N LEU A 224 18.33 10.54 -16.59
CA LEU A 224 18.04 10.47 -15.16
C LEU A 224 19.19 9.81 -14.37
N VAL A 225 19.71 8.67 -14.86
CA VAL A 225 20.86 8.01 -14.23
C VAL A 225 22.10 8.92 -14.24
N LYS A 226 22.33 9.68 -15.31
CA LYS A 226 23.49 10.59 -15.42
C LYS A 226 23.43 11.74 -14.42
N LEU A 227 22.25 12.13 -13.93
CA LEU A 227 22.13 13.12 -12.85
C LEU A 227 22.86 12.67 -11.58
N SER A 228 23.06 11.36 -11.40
CA SER A 228 23.85 10.82 -10.29
C SER A 228 25.31 11.27 -10.27
N PHE A 229 25.87 11.71 -11.39
CA PHE A 229 27.23 12.23 -11.44
C PHE A 229 27.37 13.64 -10.84
N LEU A 230 26.25 14.35 -10.67
CA LEU A 230 26.23 15.72 -10.16
C LEU A 230 26.06 15.73 -8.64
N ASP A 231 26.70 16.69 -7.96
CA ASP A 231 26.65 16.82 -6.49
C ASP A 231 25.22 17.04 -5.96
N ASN A 232 24.35 17.68 -6.75
CA ASN A 232 22.93 17.88 -6.45
C ASN A 232 22.01 16.88 -7.18
N GLY A 233 22.54 15.73 -7.59
CA GLY A 233 21.84 14.71 -8.36
C GLY A 233 20.45 14.31 -7.81
N PRO A 234 20.29 14.02 -6.49
CA PRO A 234 18.99 13.68 -5.91
C PRO A 234 17.92 14.77 -6.11
N PHE A 235 18.29 16.04 -5.94
CA PHE A 235 17.40 17.17 -6.18
C PHE A 235 17.04 17.29 -7.67
N LEU A 236 18.02 17.17 -8.55
CA LEU A 236 17.78 17.21 -9.99
C LEU A 236 16.91 16.04 -10.47
N ALA A 237 17.01 14.86 -9.86
CA ALA A 237 16.14 13.73 -10.15
C ALA A 237 14.68 14.04 -9.78
N GLN A 238 14.43 14.68 -8.63
CA GLN A 238 13.09 15.14 -8.26
C GLN A 238 12.52 16.11 -9.31
N GLU A 239 13.31 17.11 -9.72
CA GLU A 239 12.91 18.07 -10.75
C GLU A 239 12.68 17.42 -12.12
N TYR A 240 13.54 16.47 -12.49
CA TYR A 240 13.42 15.72 -13.74
C TYR A 240 12.12 14.92 -13.79
N LEU A 241 11.81 14.20 -12.72
CA LEU A 241 10.59 13.40 -12.61
C LEU A 241 9.34 14.28 -12.61
N LEU A 242 9.38 15.41 -11.90
CA LEU A 242 8.27 16.37 -11.88
C LEU A 242 7.96 16.87 -13.30
N LYS A 243 8.99 17.19 -14.09
CA LYS A 243 8.85 17.58 -15.51
C LYS A 243 8.32 16.49 -16.44
N HIS A 244 8.30 15.23 -15.99
CA HIS A 244 7.71 14.10 -16.71
C HIS A 244 6.37 13.67 -16.12
N GLY A 245 5.80 14.47 -15.21
CA GLY A 245 4.51 14.19 -14.60
C GLY A 245 4.56 13.16 -13.46
N ILE A 246 5.72 12.94 -12.83
CA ILE A 246 5.88 12.00 -11.72
C ILE A 246 6.25 12.78 -10.46
N HIS A 247 5.49 12.60 -9.38
CA HIS A 247 5.86 13.15 -8.08
C HIS A 247 6.92 12.28 -7.42
N LEU A 248 8.05 12.87 -7.04
CA LEU A 248 9.00 12.27 -6.12
C LEU A 248 8.95 13.01 -4.78
N VAL A 249 8.49 12.33 -3.74
CA VAL A 249 8.26 12.87 -2.40
C VAL A 249 9.18 12.18 -1.40
N PHE A 250 9.69 12.94 -0.45
CA PHE A 250 10.53 12.44 0.63
C PHE A 250 9.81 12.64 1.95
N GLU A 251 9.61 11.56 2.69
CA GLU A 251 9.05 11.62 4.04
C GLU A 251 9.82 10.65 4.92
N LYS A 252 10.30 11.09 6.09
CA LYS A 252 11.16 10.24 6.93
C LYS A 252 10.40 8.99 7.34
N HIS A 253 11.05 7.82 7.30
CA HIS A 253 10.42 6.58 7.79
C HIS A 253 9.82 6.77 9.21
N LEU A 254 8.68 6.13 9.46
CA LEU A 254 8.11 6.05 10.80
C LEU A 254 8.70 4.83 11.53
N PRO A 255 8.80 4.86 12.88
CA PRO A 255 9.23 3.70 13.65
C PRO A 255 8.39 2.46 13.28
N LYS A 256 9.05 1.29 13.20
CA LYS A 256 8.42 -0.02 12.92
C LYS A 256 7.79 -0.20 11.53
N THR A 257 7.89 0.76 10.61
CA THR A 257 7.44 0.56 9.23
C THR A 257 8.47 -0.20 8.40
N LYS A 258 9.77 -0.02 8.63
CA LYS A 258 10.85 -0.61 7.82
C LYS A 258 10.83 -0.29 6.31
N ILE A 259 9.90 0.56 5.86
CA ILE A 259 9.72 0.96 4.45
C ILE A 259 10.95 1.71 3.95
N ASP A 260 11.39 1.38 2.74
CA ASP A 260 12.45 2.06 2.03
C ASP A 260 11.90 2.94 0.89
N GLY A 261 10.82 2.49 0.23
CA GLY A 261 10.05 3.25 -0.76
C GLY A 261 8.60 2.81 -0.90
N ALA A 262 7.82 3.58 -1.66
CA ALA A 262 6.52 3.17 -2.16
C ALA A 262 6.19 3.88 -3.47
N ALA A 263 5.47 3.20 -4.37
CA ALA A 263 4.93 3.76 -5.59
C ALA A 263 3.41 3.61 -5.64
N THR A 264 2.72 4.66 -6.10
CA THR A 264 1.27 4.65 -6.30
C THR A 264 0.86 5.57 -7.44
N MET A 265 -0.41 5.51 -7.82
CA MET A 265 -1.02 6.34 -8.86
C MET A 265 -2.14 7.14 -8.23
N LEU A 266 -2.16 8.46 -8.46
CA LEU A 266 -3.30 9.29 -8.09
C LEU A 266 -4.51 8.96 -8.99
N PRO A 267 -5.74 9.27 -8.55
CA PRO A 267 -6.96 9.01 -9.34
C PRO A 267 -6.99 9.68 -10.71
N ASP A 268 -6.15 10.70 -10.95
CA ASP A 268 -6.02 11.38 -12.24
C ASP A 268 -4.96 10.76 -13.17
N GLY A 269 -4.34 9.66 -12.75
CA GLY A 269 -3.28 8.96 -13.49
C GLY A 269 -1.88 9.53 -13.28
N THR A 270 -1.67 10.40 -12.29
CA THR A 270 -0.34 10.94 -11.95
C THR A 270 0.40 10.00 -11.00
N PRO A 271 1.60 9.49 -11.35
CA PRO A 271 2.36 8.64 -10.46
C PRO A 271 2.98 9.41 -9.30
N VAL A 272 3.08 8.75 -8.15
CA VAL A 272 3.73 9.24 -6.93
C VAL A 272 4.70 8.18 -6.42
N ILE A 273 5.95 8.58 -6.27
CA ILE A 273 7.00 7.83 -5.59
C ILE A 273 7.28 8.51 -4.25
N GLY A 274 7.15 7.77 -3.16
CA GLY A 274 7.62 8.15 -1.84
C GLY A 274 8.92 7.43 -1.51
N LEU A 275 9.96 8.15 -1.07
CA LEU A 275 11.17 7.53 -0.54
C LEU A 275 11.34 7.89 0.94
N SER A 276 11.59 6.87 1.77
CA SER A 276 11.70 7.06 3.22
C SER A 276 13.05 7.61 3.67
N LEU A 277 14.05 7.47 2.78
CA LEU A 277 15.47 7.73 3.01
C LEU A 277 15.96 7.13 4.33
N ARG A 278 15.41 5.98 4.77
CA ARG A 278 15.78 5.30 6.02
C ARG A 278 17.30 5.15 6.13
N PHE A 279 17.94 4.77 5.03
CA PHE A 279 19.38 4.81 4.85
C PHE A 279 19.75 6.03 3.99
N ASP A 280 20.39 7.02 4.60
CA ASP A 280 20.88 8.21 3.92
C ASP A 280 22.17 7.89 3.16
N ARG A 281 22.05 7.19 2.02
CA ARG A 281 23.16 6.81 1.16
C ARG A 281 22.79 6.96 -0.31
N LEU A 282 23.71 7.43 -1.14
CA LEU A 282 23.50 7.58 -2.58
C LEU A 282 23.21 6.24 -3.27
N ASP A 283 23.92 5.17 -2.90
CA ASP A 283 23.69 3.84 -3.47
C ASP A 283 22.23 3.36 -3.27
N ASN A 284 21.73 3.56 -2.05
CA ASN A 284 20.38 3.20 -1.64
C ASN A 284 19.32 4.08 -2.29
N PHE A 285 19.55 5.40 -2.35
CA PHE A 285 18.63 6.34 -2.98
C PHE A 285 18.41 6.01 -4.47
N TRP A 286 19.50 5.84 -5.24
CA TRP A 286 19.39 5.57 -6.66
C TRP A 286 18.79 4.19 -6.93
N PHE A 287 19.13 3.18 -6.14
CA PHE A 287 18.52 1.86 -6.27
C PHE A 287 17.01 1.90 -6.01
N ASN A 288 16.58 2.45 -4.86
CA ASN A 288 15.16 2.51 -4.50
C ASN A 288 14.38 3.35 -5.52
N LEU A 289 14.91 4.50 -5.95
CA LEU A 289 14.23 5.32 -6.95
C LEU A 289 13.95 4.54 -8.24
N PHE A 290 14.94 3.80 -8.74
CA PHE A 290 14.80 3.03 -9.97
C PHE A 290 13.96 1.76 -9.80
N HIS A 291 13.96 1.16 -8.61
CA HIS A 291 13.03 0.09 -8.25
C HIS A 291 11.57 0.59 -8.31
N GLU A 292 11.25 1.73 -7.68
CA GLU A 292 9.90 2.31 -7.72
C GLU A 292 9.48 2.74 -9.13
N LEU A 293 10.41 3.27 -9.93
CA LEU A 293 10.17 3.53 -11.34
C LEU A 293 9.91 2.25 -12.14
N GLY A 294 10.55 1.14 -11.76
CA GLY A 294 10.29 -0.19 -12.31
C GLY A 294 8.85 -0.62 -12.07
N HIS A 295 8.32 -0.41 -10.87
CA HIS A 295 6.90 -0.62 -10.60
C HIS A 295 6.03 0.19 -11.55
N ILE A 296 6.25 1.50 -11.66
CA ILE A 296 5.49 2.40 -12.56
C ILE A 296 5.58 1.93 -14.02
N ALA A 297 6.77 1.56 -14.48
CA ALA A 297 7.00 1.15 -15.86
C ALA A 297 6.31 -0.18 -16.21
N LEU A 298 6.36 -1.17 -15.32
CA LEU A 298 5.97 -2.55 -15.62
C LEU A 298 4.58 -2.91 -15.11
N HIS A 299 4.17 -2.41 -13.94
CA HIS A 299 3.07 -3.00 -13.18
C HIS A 299 1.83 -2.11 -13.05
N PHE A 300 1.88 -0.84 -13.48
CA PHE A 300 0.72 0.06 -13.46
C PHE A 300 -0.07 0.02 -14.77
N ASP A 301 -0.77 -1.09 -15.03
CA ASP A 301 -1.80 -1.18 -16.09
C ASP A 301 -3.20 -0.89 -15.51
N ASP A 302 -3.81 0.22 -15.93
CA ASP A 302 -5.22 0.71 -15.80
C ASP A 302 -6.08 0.42 -14.55
N ASP A 303 -5.62 -0.30 -13.53
CA ASP A 303 -6.35 -0.54 -12.28
C ASP A 303 -5.38 -0.52 -11.08
N ASP A 304 -5.34 0.64 -10.42
CA ASP A 304 -4.82 0.99 -9.09
C ASP A 304 -4.11 -0.12 -8.29
N VAL A 305 -2.77 -0.07 -8.27
CA VAL A 305 -1.96 -0.83 -7.31
C VAL A 305 -0.97 0.10 -6.61
N LEU A 306 -1.29 0.47 -5.37
CA LEU A 306 -0.27 0.93 -4.44
C LEU A 306 0.69 -0.24 -4.18
N PHE A 307 1.97 -0.04 -4.48
CA PHE A 307 3.08 -0.93 -4.15
C PHE A 307 3.83 -0.33 -2.96
N VAL A 308 3.94 -1.12 -1.90
CA VAL A 308 4.75 -0.84 -0.72
C VAL A 308 5.51 -2.13 -0.47
N ASP A 309 6.83 -2.07 -0.25
CA ASP A 309 7.71 -3.20 0.09
C ASP A 309 6.95 -4.29 0.92
N ASP A 310 6.36 -5.30 0.26
CA ASP A 310 5.52 -6.34 0.89
C ASP A 310 5.97 -7.73 0.44
N PHE A 311 6.21 -8.61 1.41
CA PHE A 311 6.91 -9.89 1.25
C PHE A 311 5.99 -11.09 0.91
N SER A 312 4.80 -10.85 0.33
CA SER A 312 3.88 -11.92 -0.08
C SER A 312 4.41 -12.76 -1.26
N SER A 313 3.87 -13.97 -1.50
CA SER A 313 4.39 -14.87 -2.55
C SER A 313 4.08 -14.42 -3.97
N GLU A 314 2.95 -13.75 -4.21
CA GLU A 314 2.61 -13.14 -5.52
C GLU A 314 3.32 -11.80 -5.73
N SER A 315 3.67 -11.09 -4.66
CA SER A 315 4.49 -9.88 -4.79
C SER A 315 5.92 -10.21 -5.18
N LYS A 316 6.46 -11.38 -4.84
CA LYS A 316 7.87 -11.72 -5.17
C LYS A 316 8.23 -11.58 -6.65
N ASP A 317 7.38 -12.01 -7.58
CA ASP A 317 7.71 -11.92 -9.01
C ASP A 317 7.69 -10.45 -9.48
N ILE A 318 6.72 -9.67 -9.03
CA ILE A 318 6.61 -8.21 -9.29
C ILE A 318 7.83 -7.46 -8.71
N GLU A 319 8.20 -7.76 -7.47
CA GLU A 319 9.38 -7.15 -6.81
C GLU A 319 10.67 -7.52 -7.57
N LEU A 320 10.80 -8.76 -8.03
CA LEU A 320 11.95 -9.18 -8.86
C LEU A 320 11.97 -8.48 -10.22
N GLU A 321 10.82 -8.31 -10.86
CA GLU A 321 10.71 -7.58 -12.13
C GLU A 321 11.10 -6.10 -11.97
N ALA A 322 10.65 -5.45 -10.89
CA ALA A 322 11.02 -4.08 -10.54
C ALA A 322 12.53 -3.95 -10.24
N ASP A 323 13.09 -4.89 -9.47
CA ASP A 323 14.52 -4.98 -9.20
C ASP A 323 15.36 -5.13 -10.47
N GLU A 324 14.99 -6.07 -11.36
CA GLU A 324 15.71 -6.29 -12.62
C GLU A 324 15.61 -5.06 -13.53
N TRP A 325 14.43 -4.44 -13.63
CA TRP A 325 14.26 -3.21 -14.40
C TRP A 325 15.15 -2.09 -13.86
N GLY A 326 15.16 -1.88 -12.54
CA GLY A 326 15.97 -0.85 -11.89
C GLY A 326 17.46 -1.09 -12.08
N LYS A 327 17.93 -2.34 -11.92
CA LYS A 327 19.34 -2.72 -12.15
C LYS A 327 19.77 -2.50 -13.60
N GLU A 328 18.94 -2.91 -14.56
CA GLU A 328 19.23 -2.76 -15.99
C GLU A 328 19.23 -1.29 -16.41
N ALA A 329 18.32 -0.47 -15.85
CA ALA A 329 18.30 0.96 -16.07
C ALA A 329 19.54 1.66 -15.51
N LEU A 330 19.93 1.35 -14.27
CA LEU A 330 21.10 1.96 -13.60
C LEU A 330 22.41 1.60 -14.29
N ILE A 331 22.66 0.31 -14.50
CA ILE A 331 23.82 -0.17 -15.24
C ILE A 331 23.40 -1.40 -16.07
N PRO A 332 23.30 -1.28 -17.41
CA PRO A 332 22.91 -2.40 -18.25
C PRO A 332 23.80 -3.63 -18.04
N THR A 333 23.22 -4.82 -18.05
CA THR A 333 23.93 -6.07 -17.75
C THR A 333 25.08 -6.32 -18.73
N SER A 334 24.91 -5.92 -19.99
CA SER A 334 25.97 -5.97 -21.01
C SER A 334 27.17 -5.10 -20.64
N VAL A 335 26.92 -3.88 -20.14
CA VAL A 335 27.94 -2.94 -19.69
C VAL A 335 28.59 -3.44 -18.40
N TRP A 336 27.81 -3.95 -17.45
CA TRP A 336 28.31 -4.51 -16.19
C TRP A 336 29.29 -5.67 -16.41
N LYS A 337 28.93 -6.61 -17.29
CA LYS A 337 29.80 -7.74 -17.66
C LYS A 337 31.11 -7.31 -18.32
N SER A 338 31.14 -6.12 -18.92
CA SER A 338 32.33 -5.55 -19.57
C SER A 338 33.22 -4.71 -18.65
N ALA A 339 32.83 -4.50 -17.38
CA ALA A 339 33.50 -3.58 -16.45
C ALA A 339 34.96 -3.95 -16.10
N GLY A 340 35.39 -5.16 -16.43
CA GLY A 340 36.67 -5.71 -15.98
C GLY A 340 36.71 -5.92 -14.45
N PRO A 341 37.90 -6.17 -13.86
CA PRO A 341 38.02 -6.47 -12.44
C PRO A 341 37.80 -5.23 -11.54
N LEU A 342 36.63 -5.16 -10.91
CA LEU A 342 36.29 -4.17 -9.88
C LEU A 342 36.74 -4.63 -8.49
N THR A 343 38.06 -4.55 -8.23
CA THR A 343 38.69 -5.07 -7.01
C THR A 343 38.98 -4.02 -5.93
N ASN A 344 39.01 -2.73 -6.29
CA ASN A 344 39.32 -1.65 -5.36
C ASN A 344 38.59 -0.35 -5.74
N GLU A 345 38.68 0.66 -4.88
CA GLU A 345 38.02 1.95 -5.11
C GLU A 345 38.43 2.63 -6.41
N ALA A 346 39.70 2.54 -6.78
CA ALA A 346 40.21 3.21 -7.97
C ALA A 346 39.61 2.60 -9.25
N SER A 347 39.45 1.27 -9.32
CA SER A 347 38.78 0.65 -10.47
C SER A 347 37.28 0.94 -10.49
N VAL A 348 36.62 0.97 -9.33
CA VAL A 348 35.21 1.39 -9.20
C VAL A 348 35.00 2.83 -9.68
N LYS A 349 35.83 3.78 -9.22
CA LYS A 349 35.77 5.19 -9.63
C LYS A 349 35.99 5.36 -11.14
N ARG A 350 36.99 4.68 -11.71
CA ARG A 350 37.25 4.74 -13.17
C ARG A 350 36.08 4.20 -13.98
N PHE A 351 35.50 3.08 -13.56
CA PHE A 351 34.36 2.50 -14.25
C PHE A 351 33.12 3.42 -14.16
N ALA A 352 32.80 3.92 -12.96
CA ALA A 352 31.72 4.88 -12.78
C ALA A 352 31.92 6.16 -13.62
N GLN A 353 33.16 6.66 -13.69
CA GLN A 353 33.52 7.81 -14.53
C GLN A 353 33.33 7.52 -16.03
N SER A 354 33.71 6.34 -16.53
CA SER A 354 33.46 5.97 -17.93
C SER A 354 31.98 5.90 -18.28
N LEU A 355 31.13 5.65 -17.26
CA LEU A 355 29.69 5.66 -17.39
C LEU A 355 29.07 7.02 -17.07
N GLY A 356 29.83 8.02 -16.61
CA GLY A 356 29.28 9.31 -16.18
C GLY A 356 28.20 9.16 -15.10
N ILE A 357 28.45 8.33 -14.09
CA ILE A 357 27.58 8.11 -12.92
C ILE A 357 28.38 8.19 -11.62
N THR A 358 27.72 8.32 -10.47
CA THR A 358 28.41 8.26 -9.18
C THR A 358 29.03 6.87 -8.92
N PRO A 359 30.23 6.80 -8.33
CA PRO A 359 30.80 5.54 -7.82
C PRO A 359 29.88 4.80 -6.84
N ALA A 360 28.95 5.49 -6.18
CA ALA A 360 28.02 4.88 -5.23
C ALA A 360 27.12 3.82 -5.86
N ILE A 361 26.63 4.03 -7.08
CA ILE A 361 25.78 3.04 -7.77
C ILE A 361 26.57 1.75 -8.04
N VAL A 362 27.81 1.88 -8.52
CA VAL A 362 28.70 0.74 -8.77
C VAL A 362 29.04 0.02 -7.47
N ALA A 363 29.39 0.77 -6.42
CA ALA A 363 29.71 0.21 -5.10
C ALA A 363 28.51 -0.52 -4.48
N GLY A 364 27.30 0.04 -4.58
CA GLY A 364 26.06 -0.56 -4.13
C GLY A 364 25.79 -1.90 -4.81
N ARG A 365 25.88 -1.95 -6.14
CA ARG A 365 25.70 -3.19 -6.90
C ARG A 365 26.73 -4.26 -6.52
N LEU A 366 28.00 -3.91 -6.35
CA LEU A 366 29.04 -4.85 -5.89
C LEU A 366 28.77 -5.40 -4.49
N ARG A 367 28.32 -4.56 -3.56
CA ARG A 367 27.99 -4.98 -2.18
C ARG A 367 26.83 -5.97 -2.19
N PHE A 368 25.81 -5.70 -3.00
CA PHE A 368 24.65 -6.57 -3.19
C PHE A 368 25.05 -7.91 -3.84
N GLU A 369 25.69 -7.90 -5.00
CA GLU A 369 26.06 -9.15 -5.72
C GLU A 369 27.03 -10.03 -4.92
N ARG A 370 27.92 -9.44 -4.12
CA ARG A 370 28.87 -10.17 -3.27
C ARG A 370 28.31 -10.48 -1.88
N GLN A 371 27.10 -10.03 -1.56
CA GLN A 371 26.50 -10.13 -0.22
C GLN A 371 27.44 -9.65 0.90
N ASN A 372 28.25 -8.63 0.61
CA ASN A 372 29.25 -8.10 1.51
C ASN A 372 29.12 -6.58 1.63
N TYR A 373 28.40 -6.15 2.67
CA TYR A 373 28.13 -4.73 2.90
C TYR A 373 29.27 -3.99 3.63
N ARG A 374 30.40 -4.66 3.91
CA ARG A 374 31.56 -4.05 4.59
C ARG A 374 32.61 -3.50 3.62
N ILE A 375 32.49 -3.79 2.32
CA ILE A 375 33.41 -3.28 1.30
C ILE A 375 32.90 -1.95 0.75
N LEU A 376 33.83 -1.10 0.28
CA LEU A 376 33.55 0.15 -0.42
C LEU A 376 32.64 1.11 0.35
N THR A 377 32.68 1.05 1.68
CA THR A 377 31.83 1.85 2.59
C THR A 377 32.02 3.36 2.39
N ASP A 378 33.19 3.79 1.94
CA ASP A 378 33.47 5.21 1.67
C ASP A 378 32.92 5.67 0.31
N LEU A 379 32.51 4.73 -0.55
CA LEU A 379 32.00 5.05 -1.89
C LEU A 379 30.48 5.09 -1.99
N VAL A 380 29.75 4.64 -0.97
CA VAL A 380 28.28 4.53 -1.05
C VAL A 380 27.56 5.85 -0.82
N GLY A 381 28.29 6.92 -0.49
CA GLY A 381 27.76 8.28 -0.36
C GLY A 381 26.88 8.47 0.88
N SER A 382 27.38 8.06 2.05
CA SER A 382 26.64 8.21 3.32
C SER A 382 26.48 9.68 3.72
N GLY A 383 25.26 10.10 4.08
CA GLY A 383 24.94 11.48 4.48
C GLY A 383 24.72 12.45 3.31
N GLU A 384 24.73 11.94 2.08
CA GLU A 384 24.77 12.78 0.88
C GLU A 384 23.40 13.03 0.25
N VAL A 385 22.31 12.44 0.76
CA VAL A 385 20.98 12.57 0.14
C VAL A 385 20.12 13.57 0.91
N ARG A 386 19.93 13.38 2.22
CA ARG A 386 18.97 14.17 3.01
C ARG A 386 19.26 15.66 3.02
N LYS A 387 20.54 16.07 2.97
CA LYS A 387 20.99 17.47 2.94
C LYS A 387 20.35 18.31 1.82
N HIS A 388 19.91 17.68 0.73
CA HIS A 388 19.23 18.35 -0.37
C HIS A 388 17.75 18.66 -0.07
N PHE A 389 17.20 18.09 0.99
CA PHE A 389 15.78 18.13 1.34
C PHE A 389 15.50 18.62 2.76
N GLU A 390 16.52 19.05 3.51
CA GLU A 390 16.41 19.49 4.91
C GLU A 390 15.64 20.82 5.10
N ASN A 391 15.37 21.56 4.02
CA ASN A 391 14.62 22.81 4.03
C ASN A 391 13.21 22.69 3.41
N MET A 392 12.69 21.47 3.22
CA MET A 392 11.37 21.23 2.61
C MET A 392 10.27 20.86 3.60
#